data_AF-A0A9N9BP09-F1
#
_entry.id   AF-A0A9N9BP09-F1
#
_cell.length_a   1.000
_cell.length_b   1.000
_cell.length_c   1.000
_cell.angle_alpha   90.00
_cell.angle_beta   90.00
_cell.angle_gamma   90.00
#
_symmetry.space_group_name_H-M   'P 1'
#
loop_
_entity.id
_entity.type
_entity.pdbx_description
1 polymer ?
#
loop_
_entity_poly.entity_id
_entity_poly.type
_entity_poly.pdbx_seq_one_letter_code
_entity_poly.pdbx_strand_id
1 'polypeptide(L)'
;GENLRLDNINNWSADNMQKVQTILEDCIPYIRFFQITSEDYYLKVYPFGNMLSSFENGLIAYYLAPKLYPKEKLEGYTPKRGKTIEEMEAKESDTKQPSSSSQIK
;
A
#
# COMPACT_ATOMS: atom_id res chain seq x y z
N GLY A 1 -5.86 6.65 -33.46
CA GLY A 1 -6.89 6.00 -32.63
C GLY A 1 -7.78 7.08 -32.07
N GLU A 2 -9.10 6.88 -32.08
CA GLU A 2 -10.04 7.81 -31.46
C GLU A 2 -9.78 7.87 -29.95
N ASN A 3 -9.61 9.08 -29.44
CA ASN A 3 -9.44 9.32 -28.00
C ASN A 3 -10.79 9.20 -27.30
N LEU A 4 -10.84 8.46 -26.20
CA LEU A 4 -12.05 8.32 -25.38
C LEU A 4 -12.38 9.66 -24.72
N ARG A 5 -13.54 10.21 -25.07
CA ARG A 5 -14.04 11.48 -24.54
C ARG A 5 -14.87 11.24 -23.28
N LEU A 6 -14.33 11.66 -22.12
CA LEU A 6 -14.93 11.48 -20.78
C LEU A 6 -16.16 12.37 -20.55
N ASP A 7 -16.35 13.39 -21.37
CA ASP A 7 -17.50 14.31 -21.37
C ASP A 7 -18.81 13.65 -21.85
N ASN A 8 -18.74 12.43 -22.41
CA ASN A 8 -19.88 11.70 -22.99
C ASN A 8 -19.99 10.24 -22.46
N ILE A 9 -19.66 9.99 -21.20
CA ILE A 9 -19.71 8.62 -20.62
C ILE A 9 -21.10 7.99 -20.78
N ASN A 10 -22.16 8.80 -20.70
CA ASN A 10 -23.54 8.33 -20.81
C ASN A 10 -23.90 7.73 -22.19
N ASN A 11 -23.17 8.07 -23.26
CA ASN A 11 -23.41 7.50 -24.60
C ASN A 11 -22.30 6.53 -25.03
N TRP A 12 -21.53 5.97 -24.08
CA TRP A 12 -20.49 5.01 -24.42
C TRP A 12 -21.09 3.69 -24.93
N SER A 13 -20.57 3.21 -26.05
CA SER A 13 -20.84 1.86 -26.54
C SER A 13 -20.09 0.81 -25.71
N ALA A 14 -20.44 -0.46 -25.89
CA ALA A 14 -19.70 -1.58 -25.29
C ALA A 14 -18.20 -1.54 -25.66
N ASP A 15 -17.86 -1.16 -26.89
CA ASP A 15 -16.47 -1.02 -27.34
C ASP A 15 -15.71 0.07 -26.59
N ASN A 16 -16.37 1.18 -26.26
CA ASN A 16 -15.76 2.25 -25.46
C ASN A 16 -15.46 1.77 -24.05
N MET A 17 -16.40 1.04 -23.44
CA MET A 17 -16.21 0.42 -22.12
C MET A 17 -15.05 -0.58 -22.14
N GLN A 18 -14.97 -1.43 -23.16
CA GLN A 18 -13.88 -2.40 -23.31
C GLN A 18 -12.52 -1.71 -23.45
N LYS A 19 -12.41 -0.65 -24.25
CA LYS A 19 -11.15 0.12 -24.37
C LYS A 19 -10.72 0.72 -23.04
N VAL A 20 -11.65 1.29 -22.26
CA VAL A 20 -11.34 1.83 -20.93
C VAL A 20 -10.88 0.75 -19.98
N GLN A 21 -11.54 -0.40 -20.01
CA GLN A 21 -11.13 -1.54 -19.20
C GLN A 21 -9.69 -1.96 -19.53
N THR A 22 -9.34 -2.08 -20.81
CA THR A 22 -7.97 -2.42 -21.22
C THR A 22 -6.95 -1.37 -20.78
N ILE A 23 -7.26 -0.07 -20.94
CA ILE A 23 -6.36 1.00 -20.49
C ILE A 23 -6.17 0.97 -18.97
N LEU A 24 -7.25 0.72 -18.22
CA LEU A 24 -7.19 0.58 -16.77
C LEU A 24 -6.34 -0.62 -16.38
N GLU A 25 -6.51 -1.77 -17.04
CA GLU A 25 -5.71 -2.98 -16.81
C GLU A 25 -4.21 -2.70 -16.98
N ASP A 26 -3.82 -1.98 -18.03
CA ASP A 26 -2.42 -1.56 -18.25
C ASP A 26 -1.92 -0.59 -17.17
N CYS A 27 -2.83 0.15 -16.53
CA CYS A 27 -2.51 1.11 -15.48
C CYS A 27 -2.42 0.47 -14.09
N ILE A 28 -3.04 -0.69 -13.85
CA ILE A 28 -3.06 -1.39 -12.55
C ILE A 28 -1.65 -1.59 -11.96
N PRO A 29 -0.63 -2.06 -12.71
CA PRO A 29 0.71 -2.30 -12.16
C PRO A 29 1.38 -1.06 -11.57
N TYR A 30 0.95 0.14 -11.97
CA TYR A 30 1.51 1.41 -11.50
C TYR A 30 0.83 1.92 -10.21
N ILE A 31 -0.29 1.31 -9.79
CA ILE A 31 -0.98 1.67 -8.56
C ILE A 31 -0.25 1.07 -7.37
N ARG A 32 0.17 1.92 -6.43
CA ARG A 32 0.86 1.49 -5.20
C ARG A 32 -0.14 1.06 -4.14
N PHE A 33 -0.86 -0.03 -4.41
CA PHE A 33 -1.94 -0.50 -3.53
C PHE A 33 -1.50 -0.60 -2.07
N PHE A 34 -0.32 -1.16 -1.77
CA PHE A 34 0.19 -1.31 -0.40
C PHE A 34 0.43 -0.01 0.38
N GLN A 35 0.30 1.16 -0.26
CA GLN A 35 0.37 2.47 0.38
C GLN A 35 -1.00 3.07 0.67
N ILE A 36 -2.07 2.48 0.12
CA ILE A 36 -3.45 2.85 0.39
C ILE A 36 -3.83 2.28 1.76
N THR A 37 -4.52 3.08 2.58
CA THR A 37 -5.02 2.63 3.88
C THR A 37 -6.08 1.54 3.70
N SER A 38 -6.34 0.72 4.72
CA SER A 38 -7.40 -0.29 4.65
C SER A 38 -8.78 0.33 4.44
N GLU A 39 -9.02 1.50 5.03
CA GLU A 39 -10.26 2.27 4.86
C GLU A 39 -10.41 2.79 3.42
N ASP A 40 -9.38 3.44 2.89
CA ASP A 40 -9.41 3.92 1.51
C ASP A 40 -9.50 2.77 0.51
N TYR A 41 -8.85 1.63 0.78
CA TYR A 41 -9.00 0.45 -0.04
C TYR A 41 -10.46 0.00 -0.08
N TYR A 42 -11.10 -0.14 1.08
CA TYR A 42 -12.49 -0.56 1.16
C TYR A 42 -13.46 0.41 0.47
N LEU A 43 -13.24 1.71 0.61
CA LEU A 43 -14.14 2.74 0.06
C LEU A 43 -13.90 3.02 -1.43
N LYS A 44 -12.64 2.93 -1.91
CA LYS A 44 -12.24 3.46 -3.22
C LYS A 44 -11.69 2.42 -4.18
N VAL A 45 -11.23 1.26 -3.70
CA VAL A 45 -10.60 0.23 -4.55
C VAL A 45 -11.47 -1.01 -4.63
N TYR A 46 -11.95 -1.49 -3.49
CA TYR A 46 -12.79 -2.67 -3.38
C TYR A 46 -14.07 -2.62 -4.25
N PRO A 47 -14.77 -1.48 -4.43
CA PRO A 47 -15.94 -1.41 -5.31
C PRO A 47 -15.64 -1.74 -6.78
N PHE A 48 -14.37 -1.66 -7.19
CA PHE A 48 -13.90 -1.96 -8.54
C PHE A 48 -13.32 -3.38 -8.67
N GLY A 49 -13.55 -4.26 -7.69
CA GLY A 49 -13.01 -5.64 -7.64
C GLY A 49 -13.15 -6.41 -8.95
N ASN A 50 -14.31 -6.29 -9.62
CA ASN A 50 -14.55 -6.93 -10.92
C ASN A 50 -13.54 -6.54 -12.01
N MET A 51 -13.06 -5.28 -12.02
CA MET A 51 -12.01 -4.80 -12.94
C MET A 51 -10.60 -5.18 -12.45
N LEU A 52 -10.45 -5.51 -11.17
CA LEU A 52 -9.19 -5.85 -10.52
C LEU A 52 -9.05 -7.36 -10.27
N SER A 53 -9.88 -8.19 -10.91
CA SER A 53 -10.00 -9.63 -10.61
C SER A 53 -8.65 -10.38 -10.57
N SER A 54 -7.69 -10.00 -11.42
CA SER A 54 -6.33 -10.55 -11.44
C SER A 54 -5.52 -10.29 -10.16
N PHE A 55 -5.85 -9.27 -9.37
CA PHE A 55 -5.11 -8.82 -8.18
C PHE A 55 -5.95 -8.82 -6.90
N GLU A 56 -7.27 -8.92 -7.03
CA GLU A 56 -8.25 -8.74 -5.95
C GLU A 56 -7.98 -9.65 -4.75
N ASN A 57 -7.80 -10.96 -4.97
CA ASN A 57 -7.55 -11.90 -3.87
C ASN A 57 -6.29 -11.58 -3.07
N GLY A 58 -5.22 -11.12 -3.74
CA GLY A 58 -3.97 -10.71 -3.08
C GLY A 58 -4.15 -9.44 -2.24
N LEU A 59 -4.90 -8.47 -2.77
CA LEU A 59 -5.21 -7.22 -2.07
C LEU A 59 -6.14 -7.48 -0.87
N ILE A 60 -7.20 -8.26 -1.05
CA ILE A 60 -8.12 -8.64 0.03
C ILE A 60 -7.34 -9.33 1.15
N ALA A 61 -6.48 -10.29 0.83
CA ALA A 61 -5.68 -10.99 1.83
C ALA A 61 -4.72 -10.05 2.57
N TYR A 62 -4.09 -9.10 1.87
CA TYR A 62 -3.24 -8.07 2.47
C TYR A 62 -4.00 -7.19 3.47
N TYR A 63 -5.21 -6.73 3.10
CA TYR A 63 -5.99 -5.80 3.92
C TYR A 63 -6.78 -6.48 5.05
N LEU A 64 -7.30 -7.68 4.81
CA LEU A 64 -8.19 -8.37 5.77
C LEU A 64 -7.47 -9.42 6.63
N ALA A 65 -6.34 -9.97 6.16
CA ALA A 65 -5.59 -11.01 6.86
C ALA A 65 -4.10 -10.65 7.02
N PRO A 66 -3.76 -9.53 7.68
CA PRO A 66 -2.39 -9.04 7.80
C PRO A 66 -1.43 -10.00 8.53
N LYS A 67 -1.96 -10.95 9.32
CA LYS A 67 -1.17 -12.01 9.97
C LYS A 67 -0.69 -13.09 9.00
N LEU A 68 -1.39 -13.29 7.87
CA LEU A 68 -1.03 -14.26 6.83
C LEU A 68 -0.08 -13.66 5.79
N TYR A 69 -0.04 -12.33 5.71
CA TYR A 69 0.84 -11.56 4.82
C TYR A 69 1.65 -10.53 5.62
N PRO A 70 2.72 -10.97 6.32
CA PRO A 70 3.57 -10.07 7.10
C PRO A 70 4.17 -9.00 6.18
N LYS A 71 4.08 -7.74 6.62
CA LYS A 71 4.57 -6.59 5.86
C LYS A 71 6.08 -6.65 5.60
N GLU A 72 6.84 -7.45 6.37
CA GLU A 72 8.26 -7.69 6.12
C GLU A 72 8.52 -8.36 4.75
N LYS A 73 7.59 -9.19 4.24
CA LYS A 73 7.71 -9.77 2.89
C LYS A 73 7.50 -8.74 1.77
N LEU A 74 7.04 -7.53 2.09
CA LEU A 74 6.78 -6.43 1.17
C LEU A 74 7.83 -5.31 1.27
N GLU A 75 8.93 -5.53 1.98
CA GLU A 75 9.96 -4.50 2.29
C GLU A 75 10.64 -3.90 1.04
N GLY A 76 10.51 -4.53 -0.13
CA GLY A 76 10.91 -3.97 -1.44
C GLY A 76 9.86 -3.08 -2.14
N TYR A 77 8.61 -3.07 -1.66
CA TYR A 77 7.47 -2.38 -2.27
C TYR A 77 6.88 -1.27 -1.39
N THR A 78 7.22 -1.23 -0.11
CA THR A 78 6.83 -0.14 0.80
C THR A 78 7.89 0.96 0.82
N PRO A 79 7.51 2.26 0.83
CA PRO A 79 8.46 3.32 1.14
C PRO A 79 9.05 3.03 2.51
N LYS A 80 10.37 3.12 2.66
CA LYS A 80 11.03 3.08 3.97
C LYS A 80 10.40 4.20 4.79
N ARG A 81 9.48 3.84 5.68
CA ARG A 81 8.87 4.78 6.62
C ARG A 81 10.04 5.35 7.41
N GLY A 82 10.37 6.62 7.19
CA GLY A 82 11.36 7.30 8.01
C GLY A 82 10.96 7.10 9.46
N LYS A 83 11.89 6.60 10.28
CA LYS A 83 11.66 6.26 11.68
C LYS A 83 10.88 7.38 12.36
N THR A 84 9.74 7.05 12.96
CA THR A 84 8.99 8.00 13.78
C THR A 84 9.85 8.40 14.99
N ILE A 85 9.74 9.65 15.42
CA ILE A 85 10.48 10.24 16.56
C ILE A 85 10.33 9.39 17.84
N GLU A 86 9.19 8.71 18.01
CA GLU A 86 8.89 7.79 19.11
C GLU A 86 9.88 6.60 19.22
N GLU A 87 10.44 6.13 18.09
CA GLU A 87 11.41 5.03 18.07
C GLU A 87 12.84 5.49 18.41
N MET A 88 13.10 6.80 18.30
CA MET A 88 14.37 7.41 18.70
C MET A 88 14.44 7.58 20.22
N GLU A 89 13.35 8.03 20.85
CA GLU A 89 13.28 8.24 22.31
C GLU A 89 13.36 6.92 23.10
N ALA A 90 12.81 5.82 22.56
CA ALA A 90 12.84 4.51 23.21
C ALA A 90 14.24 3.87 23.27
N LYS A 91 15.25 4.39 22.56
CA LYS A 91 16.63 3.86 22.57
C LYS A 91 17.58 4.64 23.46
N GLU A 92 17.21 5.83 23.94
CA GLU A 92 18.10 6.68 24.72
C GLU A 92 18.05 6.39 26.24
N SER A 93 17.09 5.58 26.72
CA SER A 93 16.97 5.22 28.15
C SER A 93 17.87 4.08 28.63
N ASP A 94 18.52 3.33 27.73
CA ASP A 94 19.20 2.06 28.09
C ASP A 94 20.73 2.12 28.19
N THR A 95 21.37 3.29 28.13
CA THR A 95 22.83 3.39 28.38
C THR A 95 23.19 4.43 29.42
N LYS A 96 22.93 4.13 30.69
CA LYS A 96 23.62 4.80 31.81
C LYS A 96 24.09 3.79 32.84
N GLN A 97 25.27 3.20 32.60
CA GLN A 97 26.05 2.56 33.67
C GLN A 97 26.49 3.65 34.67
N PRO A 98 26.21 3.51 35.98
CA PRO A 98 26.93 4.28 36.98
C PRO A 98 28.34 3.72 37.13
N SER A 99 29.34 4.59 36.96
CA SER A 99 30.72 4.29 37.32
C SER A 99 30.81 4.12 38.85
N SER A 100 31.49 3.07 39.29
CA SER A 100 32.02 3.03 40.66
C SER A 100 33.50 2.66 40.59
N SER A 101 34.29 3.63 41.02
CA SER A 101 35.74 3.61 41.15
C SER A 101 36.14 2.76 42.35
N SER A 102 37.10 1.84 42.16
CA SER A 102 37.86 1.25 43.26
C SER A 102 39.27 0.92 42.78
N GLN A 103 40.25 1.72 43.22
CA GLN A 103 41.67 1.35 43.27
C GLN A 103 42.07 1.43 44.74
N ILE A 104 42.35 0.26 45.33
CA ILE A 104 42.84 0.09 46.69
C ILE A 104 44.37 0.10 46.64
N LYS A 105 44.99 0.86 47.56
CA LYS A 105 46.44 0.91 47.81
C LYS A 105 46.91 -0.31 48.58
#